data_AF-A0A923UHG6-F1
#
_entry.id   AF-A0A923UHG6-F1
#
_cell.length_a   1.000
_cell.length_b   1.000
_cell.length_c   1.000
_cell.angle_alpha   90.00
_cell.angle_beta   90.00
_cell.angle_gamma   90.00
#
_symmetry.space_group_name_H-M   'P 1'
#
loop_
_entity.id
_entity.type
_entity.pdbx_description
1 polymer ?
#
loop_
_entity_poly.entity_id
_entity_poly.type
_entity_poly.pdbx_seq_one_letter_code
_entity_poly.pdbx_strand_id
1 'polypeptide(L)'
;KIEETRTKIQNIRDAKGDFANVPKYLFWKNNGEEIQFLNSFYKPTSLTVAPTGWIRLDWGQHLTTNIIDGVTLDKAIARLFVTGKSELFPYDQATFDSYQGKLKQNPGY
;
A
#
# COMPACT_ATOMS: atom_id res chain seq x y z
N LYS A 1 -5.30 14.93 -4.32
CA LYS A 1 -5.27 13.87 -3.29
C LYS A 1 -4.65 12.57 -3.79
N ILE A 2 -5.07 11.99 -4.92
CA ILE A 2 -4.44 10.76 -5.46
C ILE A 2 -2.95 10.95 -5.75
N GLU A 3 -2.58 11.98 -6.51
CA GLU A 3 -1.15 12.26 -6.82
C GLU A 3 -0.29 12.53 -5.59
N GLU A 4 -0.88 13.17 -4.57
CA GLU A 4 -0.23 13.38 -3.28
C GLU A 4 0.05 12.03 -2.59
N THR A 5 -0.92 11.11 -2.58
CA THR A 5 -0.74 9.76 -2.05
C THR A 5 0.32 8.99 -2.81
N ARG A 6 0.33 9.06 -4.15
CA ARG A 6 1.35 8.42 -4.98
C ARG A 6 2.75 8.92 -4.62
N THR A 7 2.89 10.23 -4.51
CA THR A 7 4.14 10.88 -4.09
C THR A 7 4.59 10.42 -2.70
N LYS A 8 3.66 10.33 -1.74
CA LYS A 8 3.97 9.82 -0.39
C LYS A 8 4.44 8.36 -0.41
N ILE A 9 3.80 7.49 -1.21
CA ILE A 9 4.24 6.10 -1.37
C ILE A 9 5.65 6.02 -1.98
N GLN A 10 5.93 6.86 -2.99
CA GLN A 10 7.27 6.97 -3.56
C GLN A 10 8.29 7.44 -2.53
N ASN A 11 7.95 8.41 -1.68
CA ASN A 11 8.84 8.89 -0.63
C ASN A 11 9.10 7.82 0.45
N ILE A 12 8.14 6.96 0.78
CA ILE A 12 8.36 5.81 1.67
C ILE A 12 9.34 4.83 1.01
N ARG A 13 9.08 4.47 -0.25
CA ARG A 13 9.92 3.54 -1.02
C ARG A 13 11.38 4.03 -1.11
N ASP A 14 11.55 5.32 -1.36
CA ASP A 14 12.86 5.96 -1.54
C ASP A 14 13.48 6.43 -0.21
N ALA A 15 12.82 6.24 0.93
CA ALA A 15 13.22 6.73 2.25
C ALA A 15 13.55 8.25 2.27
N LYS A 16 12.62 9.07 1.76
CA LYS A 16 12.77 10.53 1.66
C LYS A 16 11.88 11.29 2.64
N GLY A 17 12.34 12.48 3.03
CA GLY A 17 11.59 13.40 3.89
C GLY A 17 11.20 12.74 5.21
N ASP A 18 9.91 12.81 5.55
CA ASP A 18 9.35 12.24 6.79
C ASP A 18 9.56 10.73 6.93
N PHE A 19 9.88 10.03 5.83
CA PHE A 19 10.09 8.59 5.81
C PHE A 19 11.55 8.17 5.82
N ALA A 20 12.49 9.11 6.00
CA ALA A 20 13.92 8.81 6.04
C ALA A 20 14.28 7.80 7.14
N ASN A 21 13.50 7.74 8.23
CA ASN A 21 13.72 6.85 9.36
C ASN A 21 13.01 5.50 9.25
N VAL A 22 12.29 5.24 8.16
CA VAL A 22 11.61 3.96 7.95
C VAL A 22 12.64 2.91 7.52
N PRO A 23 12.74 1.76 8.22
CA PRO A 23 13.67 0.71 7.85
C PRO A 23 13.33 0.09 6.50
N LYS A 24 14.36 -0.17 5.70
CA LYS A 24 14.21 -0.87 4.42
C LYS A 24 13.97 -2.37 4.62
N TYR A 25 14.63 -2.94 5.62
CA TYR A 25 14.53 -4.35 6.01
C TYR A 25 14.17 -4.46 7.50
N LEU A 26 13.56 -5.56 7.90
CA LEU A 26 13.49 -5.95 9.30
C LEU A 26 14.10 -7.33 9.43
N PHE A 27 14.68 -7.63 10.60
CA PHE A 27 15.20 -8.96 10.88
C PHE A 27 14.51 -9.50 12.11
N TRP A 28 13.92 -10.67 11.98
CA TRP A 28 13.14 -11.29 13.04
C TRP A 28 13.48 -12.75 13.21
N LYS A 29 13.15 -13.30 14.38
CA LYS A 29 13.20 -14.74 14.66
C LYS A 29 12.15 -15.10 15.69
N ASN A 30 11.79 -16.38 15.74
CA ASN A 30 11.02 -16.92 16.85
C ASN A 30 11.89 -17.00 18.12
N ASN A 31 11.33 -16.61 19.24
CA ASN A 31 11.90 -16.73 20.57
C ASN A 31 10.87 -17.37 21.51
N GLY A 32 10.73 -18.70 21.43
CA GLY A 32 9.62 -19.40 22.06
C GLY A 32 8.30 -19.07 21.36
N GLU A 33 7.34 -18.55 22.12
CA GLU A 33 6.03 -18.10 21.60
C GLU A 33 6.05 -16.65 21.08
N GLU A 34 7.15 -15.91 21.28
CA GLU A 34 7.27 -14.51 20.89
C GLU A 34 8.10 -14.33 19.60
N ILE A 35 7.89 -13.20 18.93
CA ILE A 35 8.75 -12.74 17.84
C ILE A 35 9.72 -11.70 18.39
N GLN A 36 11.02 -11.94 18.21
CA GLN A 36 12.05 -10.96 18.48
C GLN A 36 12.43 -10.23 17.19
N PHE A 37 12.55 -8.91 17.24
CA PHE A 37 13.13 -8.10 16.17
C PHE A 37 14.54 -7.64 16.55
N LEU A 38 15.48 -7.75 15.61
CA LEU A 38 16.87 -7.35 15.80
C LEU A 38 17.02 -5.83 15.74
N ASN A 39 16.29 -5.18 14.84
CA ASN A 39 16.44 -3.77 14.52
C ASN A 39 15.18 -2.96 14.84
N SER A 40 15.36 -1.63 14.91
CA SER A 40 14.29 -0.69 15.21
C SER A 40 13.35 -0.49 14.02
N PHE A 41 12.07 -0.30 14.31
CA PHE A 41 11.04 0.13 13.37
C PHE A 41 11.12 1.61 12.98
N TYR A 42 11.92 2.40 13.71
CA TYR A 42 11.99 3.87 13.58
C TYR A 42 13.39 4.37 13.24
N LYS A 43 14.25 3.49 12.72
CA LYS A 43 15.57 3.85 12.23
C LYS A 43 15.85 3.15 10.91
N PRO A 44 16.65 3.74 10.02
CA PRO A 44 17.10 3.06 8.81
C PRO A 44 17.86 1.78 9.15
N THR A 45 17.73 0.76 8.31
CA THR A 45 18.57 -0.43 8.39
C THR A 45 19.88 -0.25 7.67
N SER A 46 20.99 -0.49 8.37
CA SER A 46 22.33 -0.58 7.78
C SER A 46 22.63 -1.96 7.18
N LEU A 47 22.00 -3.01 7.72
CA LEU A 47 22.18 -4.39 7.24
C LEU A 47 21.30 -4.67 6.04
N THR A 48 21.87 -5.29 5.01
CA THR A 48 21.16 -5.72 3.79
C THR A 48 20.96 -7.25 3.73
N VAL A 49 21.74 -8.01 4.50
CA VAL A 49 21.67 -9.48 4.60
C VAL A 49 21.33 -9.86 6.04
N ALA A 50 20.53 -10.91 6.21
CA ALA A 50 20.19 -11.41 7.53
C ALA A 50 21.42 -12.00 8.22
N PRO A 51 21.75 -11.58 9.45
CA PRO A 51 22.72 -12.28 10.27
C PRO A 51 22.27 -13.72 10.56
N THR A 52 23.21 -14.61 10.84
CA THR A 52 22.93 -16.01 11.17
C THR A 52 21.89 -16.12 12.28
N GLY A 53 20.86 -16.96 12.08
CA GLY A 53 19.77 -17.17 13.04
C GLY A 53 18.67 -16.11 13.00
N TRP A 54 18.72 -15.16 12.05
CA TRP A 54 17.67 -14.19 11.80
C TRP A 54 17.10 -14.36 10.38
N ILE A 55 15.83 -14.01 10.22
CA ILE A 55 15.11 -14.01 8.95
C ILE A 55 14.93 -12.57 8.51
N ARG A 56 15.29 -12.25 7.26
CA ARG A 56 15.03 -10.94 6.66
C ARG A 56 13.57 -10.84 6.22
N LEU A 57 12.93 -9.75 6.60
CA LEU A 57 11.65 -9.27 6.11
C LEU A 57 11.87 -8.03 5.26
N ASP A 58 11.39 -8.05 4.03
CA ASP A 58 11.41 -6.89 3.14
C ASP A 58 10.30 -5.92 3.55
N TRP A 59 10.65 -4.94 4.38
CA TRP A 59 9.71 -3.95 4.91
C TRP A 59 9.47 -2.83 3.90
N GLY A 60 10.32 -1.80 3.87
CA GLY A 60 10.29 -0.77 2.84
C GLY A 60 10.65 -1.29 1.44
N GLN A 61 11.55 -2.28 1.35
CA GLN A 61 11.96 -2.87 0.06
C GLN A 61 10.77 -3.43 -0.73
N HIS A 62 9.74 -3.95 -0.07
CA HIS A 62 8.59 -4.55 -0.74
C HIS A 62 7.87 -3.55 -1.67
N LEU A 63 7.94 -2.24 -1.41
CA LEU A 63 7.35 -1.22 -2.27
C LEU A 63 8.03 -1.06 -3.64
N THR A 64 9.17 -1.73 -3.86
CA THR A 64 9.87 -1.73 -5.16
C THR A 64 9.46 -2.87 -6.08
N THR A 65 8.69 -3.84 -5.58
CA THR A 65 8.24 -4.99 -6.38
C THR A 65 6.92 -4.68 -7.08
N ASN A 66 6.57 -5.53 -8.05
CA ASN A 66 5.25 -5.49 -8.68
C ASN A 66 4.23 -6.04 -7.68
N ILE A 67 3.32 -5.17 -7.24
CA ILE A 67 2.35 -5.49 -6.16
C ILE A 67 0.96 -5.74 -6.75
N ILE A 68 0.56 -4.99 -7.78
CA ILE A 68 -0.77 -5.11 -8.41
C ILE A 68 -0.58 -5.09 -9.93
N ASP A 69 -1.03 -6.14 -10.62
CA ASP A 69 -1.11 -6.18 -12.08
C ASP A 69 0.17 -5.76 -12.82
N GLY A 70 1.33 -6.21 -12.30
CA GLY A 70 2.64 -5.94 -12.90
C GLY A 70 3.20 -4.54 -12.67
N VAL A 71 2.61 -3.74 -11.76
CA VAL A 71 3.11 -2.39 -11.42
C VAL A 71 3.36 -2.23 -9.92
N THR A 72 4.23 -1.28 -9.58
CA THR A 72 4.52 -0.86 -8.20
C THR A 72 3.33 -0.14 -7.57
N LEU A 73 3.22 -0.15 -6.24
CA LEU A 73 2.05 0.36 -5.52
C LEU A 73 1.75 1.84 -5.81
N ASP A 74 2.78 2.68 -5.96
CA ASP A 74 2.63 4.10 -6.31
C ASP A 74 1.95 4.31 -7.66
N LYS A 75 2.14 3.39 -8.61
CA LYS A 75 1.49 3.43 -9.92
C LYS A 75 0.14 2.71 -9.92
N ALA A 76 -0.01 1.68 -9.09
CA ALA A 76 -1.23 0.89 -9.00
C ALA A 76 -2.38 1.62 -8.32
N ILE A 77 -2.07 2.42 -7.29
CA ILE A 77 -3.10 3.02 -6.45
C ILE A 77 -3.98 3.96 -7.26
N ALA A 78 -5.29 3.72 -7.17
CA ALA A 78 -6.32 4.45 -7.89
C ALA A 78 -6.07 4.53 -9.42
N ARG A 79 -5.38 3.55 -10.03
CA ARG A 79 -5.02 3.60 -11.47
C ARG A 79 -6.24 3.62 -12.42
N LEU A 80 -7.36 3.06 -11.99
CA LEU A 80 -8.63 3.02 -12.75
C LEU A 80 -9.63 4.06 -12.25
N PHE A 81 -9.23 4.95 -11.35
CA PHE A 81 -10.11 5.95 -10.78
C PHE A 81 -10.46 7.00 -11.83
N VAL A 82 -11.76 7.25 -11.98
CA VAL A 82 -12.30 8.31 -12.84
C VAL A 82 -13.03 9.30 -11.96
N THR A 83 -12.61 10.57 -12.02
CA THR A 83 -13.25 11.66 -11.26
C THR A 83 -14.71 11.84 -11.69
N GLY A 84 -15.59 11.96 -10.71
CA GLY A 84 -17.03 12.07 -10.93
C GLY A 84 -17.71 10.74 -11.29
N LYS A 85 -17.07 9.61 -10.97
CA LYS A 85 -17.61 8.25 -11.14
C LYS A 85 -17.14 7.33 -10.02
N SER A 86 -15.84 7.11 -9.93
CA SER A 86 -15.24 6.10 -9.06
C SER A 86 -15.32 6.43 -7.55
N GLU A 87 -15.81 7.62 -7.20
CA GLU A 87 -16.08 8.02 -5.83
C GLU A 87 -17.24 7.26 -5.19
N LEU A 88 -18.21 6.80 -5.99
CA LEU A 88 -19.39 6.06 -5.53
C LEU A 88 -19.47 4.72 -6.26
N PHE A 89 -19.91 3.69 -5.55
CA PHE A 89 -20.31 2.44 -6.21
C PHE A 89 -21.62 2.67 -7.00
N PRO A 90 -21.85 1.95 -8.12
CA PRO A 90 -23.15 2.02 -8.77
C PRO A 90 -24.22 1.47 -7.82
N TYR A 91 -25.45 2.01 -7.92
CA TYR A 91 -26.60 1.28 -7.39
C TYR A 91 -26.69 -0.07 -8.10
N ASP A 92 -26.95 -1.13 -7.35
CA ASP A 92 -27.19 -2.43 -7.95
C ASP A 92 -28.47 -2.40 -8.80
N GLN A 93 -28.54 -3.29 -9.78
CA GLN A 93 -29.62 -3.29 -10.75
C GLN A 93 -30.99 -3.51 -10.10
N ALA A 94 -31.07 -4.36 -9.06
CA ALA A 94 -32.33 -4.65 -8.39
C ALA A 94 -32.87 -3.42 -7.65
N THR A 95 -31.99 -2.66 -6.99
CA THR A 95 -32.34 -1.36 -6.42
C THR A 95 -32.83 -0.42 -7.52
N PHE A 96 -32.10 -0.24 -8.62
CA PHE A 96 -32.50 0.68 -9.69
C PHE A 96 -33.88 0.34 -10.29
N ASP A 97 -34.14 -0.94 -10.55
CA ASP A 97 -35.40 -1.44 -11.10
C ASP A 97 -36.59 -1.22 -10.14
N SER A 98 -36.38 -1.40 -8.84
CA SER A 98 -37.42 -1.22 -7.82
C SER A 98 -37.98 0.20 -7.75
N TYR A 99 -37.16 1.20 -8.12
CA TYR A 99 -37.57 2.61 -8.16
C TYR A 99 -38.25 3.01 -9.48
N GLN A 100 -38.51 2.06 -10.39
CA GLN A 100 -39.31 2.25 -11.61
C GLN A 100 -38.84 3.44 -12.45
N GLY A 101 -37.52 3.62 -12.59
CA GLY A 101 -36.91 4.70 -13.35
C GLY A 101 -36.94 6.09 -12.70
N LYS A 102 -37.40 6.21 -11.44
CA LYS A 102 -37.37 7.48 -10.69
C LYS A 102 -36.03 7.75 -10.02
N LEU A 103 -35.25 6.70 -9.75
CA LEU A 103 -33.89 6.82 -9.26
C LEU A 103 -32.96 7.09 -10.45
N LYS A 104 -32.12 8.11 -10.34
CA LYS A 104 -31.02 8.33 -11.28
C LYS A 104 -29.78 7.64 -10.74
N GLN A 105 -29.01 7.02 -11.63
CA GLN A 105 -27.77 6.34 -11.26
C GLN A 105 -26.74 7.35 -10.73
N ASN A 106 -25.81 6.87 -9.91
CA ASN A 106 -24.65 7.64 -9.48
C ASN A 106 -23.88 8.16 -10.70
N PRO A 107 -23.30 9.38 -10.63
CA PRO A 107 -22.60 10.01 -11.74
C PRO A 107 -21.62 9.07 -12.44
N GLY A 108 -21.65 9.04 -13.79
CA GLY A 108 -20.72 8.28 -14.62
C GLY A 108 -20.97 6.77 -14.75
N TYR A 109 -22.00 6.22 -14.10
CA TYR A 109 -22.49 4.85 -14.33
C TYR A 109 -23.76 4.81 -15.18
#